data_AF-A0A498JU15-F1
#
_entry.id   AF-A0A498JU15-F1
#
_cell.length_a   1.000
_cell.length_b   1.000
_cell.length_c   1.000
_cell.angle_alpha   90.00
_cell.angle_beta   90.00
_cell.angle_gamma   90.00
#
_symmetry.space_group_name_H-M   'P 1'
#
loop_
_entity.id
_entity.type
_entity.pdbx_description
1 polymer ?
#
loop_
_entity_poly.entity_id
_entity_poly.type
_entity_poly.pdbx_seq_one_letter_code
_entity_poly.pdbx_strand_id
1 'polypeptide(L)'
;MGVAEMRMLRGMCGHTRKDKIENEDIRGKVGVAEIEGKMRENRFRRPTDTPVRRCDYRTEVQGRRGRGRPRKTLEETLRKGLEYLDLTEDMTQNRAQWRSRIHIADPT
;
A
#
# COMPACT_ATOMS: atom_id res chain seq x y z
N MET A 1 5.04 -10.27 1.33
CA MET A 1 4.15 -11.42 1.57
C MET A 1 3.26 -11.24 2.81
N GLY A 2 2.04 -10.74 2.62
CA GLY A 2 1.04 -10.75 3.69
C GLY A 2 0.63 -12.19 4.03
N VAL A 3 0.92 -12.67 5.24
CA VAL A 3 0.54 -14.03 5.69
C VAL A 3 -0.98 -14.24 5.59
N ALA A 4 -1.75 -13.20 5.91
CA ALA A 4 -3.20 -13.20 5.77
C ALA A 4 -3.65 -13.30 4.31
N GLU A 5 -3.04 -12.53 3.40
CA GLU A 5 -3.30 -12.57 1.95
C GLU A 5 -3.09 -13.98 1.38
N MET A 6 -1.91 -14.57 1.59
CA MET A 6 -1.63 -15.90 1.07
C MET A 6 -2.54 -16.98 1.68
N ARG A 7 -2.96 -16.82 2.94
CA ARG A 7 -3.92 -17.73 3.57
C ARG A 7 -5.30 -17.65 2.89
N MET A 8 -5.76 -16.45 2.55
CA MET A 8 -7.02 -16.26 1.83
C MET A 8 -6.95 -16.81 0.40
N LEU A 9 -5.91 -16.47 -0.36
CA LEU A 9 -5.72 -16.94 -1.73
C LEU A 9 -5.63 -18.48 -1.82
N ARG A 10 -4.90 -19.10 -0.88
CA ARG A 10 -4.83 -20.56 -0.77
C ARG A 10 -6.19 -21.17 -0.45
N GLY A 11 -6.94 -20.59 0.49
CA GLY A 11 -8.28 -21.03 0.84
C GLY A 11 -9.25 -20.97 -0.35
N MET A 12 -9.23 -19.87 -1.11
CA MET A 12 -10.04 -19.70 -2.32
C MET A 12 -9.72 -20.73 -3.41
N CYS A 13 -8.44 -21.08 -3.57
CA CYS A 13 -8.00 -22.08 -4.55
C CYS A 13 -8.09 -23.53 -4.04
N GLY A 14 -8.56 -23.76 -2.81
CA GLY A 14 -8.59 -25.09 -2.19
C GLY A 14 -7.20 -25.66 -1.86
N HIS A 15 -6.16 -24.82 -1.84
CA HIS A 15 -4.79 -25.23 -1.54
C HIS A 15 -4.48 -25.09 -0.06
N THR A 16 -3.68 -26.02 0.45
CA THR A 16 -3.17 -26.03 1.82
C THR A 16 -1.67 -25.76 1.83
N ARG A 17 -1.06 -25.72 3.03
CA ARG A 17 0.41 -25.66 3.15
C ARG A 17 1.09 -26.97 2.74
N LYS A 18 0.36 -28.10 2.71
CA LYS A 18 0.92 -29.41 2.36
C LYS A 18 1.22 -29.55 0.88
N ASP A 19 0.53 -28.78 0.04
CA ASP A 19 0.67 -28.84 -1.42
C ASP A 19 2.01 -28.28 -1.89
N LYS A 20 2.74 -27.55 -1.03
CA LYS A 20 4.07 -26.95 -1.32
C LYS A 20 4.13 -26.10 -2.60
N ILE A 21 2.98 -25.69 -3.14
CA ILE A 21 2.87 -24.78 -4.28
C ILE A 21 3.48 -23.43 -3.90
N GLU A 22 4.25 -22.84 -4.80
CA GLU A 22 4.88 -21.55 -4.58
C GLU A 22 3.83 -20.44 -4.50
N ASN A 23 4.14 -19.36 -3.79
CA ASN A 23 3.18 -18.28 -3.62
C ASN A 23 2.99 -17.47 -4.91
N GLU A 24 4.01 -17.40 -5.76
CA GLU A 24 3.93 -16.79 -7.09
C GLU A 24 2.95 -17.55 -8.00
N ASP A 25 2.98 -18.89 -8.00
CA ASP A 25 2.03 -19.71 -8.77
C ASP A 25 0.58 -19.46 -8.35
N ILE A 26 0.32 -19.36 -7.04
CA ILE A 26 -1.02 -19.08 -6.52
C ILE A 26 -1.49 -17.70 -6.95
N ARG A 27 -0.63 -16.68 -6.85
CA ARG A 27 -0.96 -15.32 -7.28
C ARG A 27 -1.16 -15.24 -8.79
N GLY A 28 -0.32 -15.91 -9.58
CA GLY A 28 -0.45 -16.00 -11.03
C GLY A 28 -1.76 -16.66 -11.46
N LYS A 29 -2.18 -17.71 -10.74
CA LYS A 29 -3.46 -18.39 -10.99
C LYS A 29 -4.69 -17.54 -10.68
N VAL A 30 -4.65 -16.72 -9.61
CA VAL A 30 -5.75 -15.81 -9.24
C VAL A 30 -5.68 -14.48 -10.00
N GLY A 31 -4.53 -14.14 -10.59
CA GLY A 31 -4.30 -12.85 -11.27
C GLY A 31 -4.16 -11.68 -10.28
N VAL A 32 -3.81 -11.95 -9.03
CA VAL A 32 -3.78 -10.94 -7.96
C VAL A 32 -2.37 -10.39 -7.79
N ALA A 33 -2.23 -9.07 -7.97
CA ALA A 33 -1.04 -8.34 -7.57
C ALA A 33 -0.95 -8.23 -6.04
N GLU A 34 0.25 -8.04 -5.49
CA GLU A 34 0.45 -7.98 -4.04
C GLU A 34 -0.41 -6.86 -3.41
N ILE A 35 -1.20 -7.23 -2.38
CA ILE A 35 -2.15 -6.32 -1.73
C ILE A 35 -1.45 -5.08 -1.17
N GLU A 36 -0.20 -5.21 -0.72
CA GLU A 36 0.62 -4.09 -0.25
C GLU A 36 0.79 -3.02 -1.33
N GLY A 37 1.00 -3.45 -2.57
CA GLY A 37 1.02 -2.57 -3.73
C GLY A 37 -0.29 -1.81 -3.86
N LYS A 38 -1.43 -2.50 -3.79
CA LYS A 38 -2.74 -1.85 -3.91
C LYS A 38 -3.06 -0.89 -2.77
N MET A 39 -2.64 -1.22 -1.55
CA MET A 39 -2.72 -0.32 -0.40
C MET A 39 -1.90 0.94 -0.64
N ARG A 40 -0.71 0.81 -1.23
CA ARG A 40 0.14 1.93 -1.63
C ARG A 40 -0.50 2.76 -2.76
N GLU A 41 -1.08 2.16 -3.79
CA GLU A 41 -1.83 2.87 -4.84
C GLU A 41 -2.97 3.71 -4.24
N ASN A 42 -3.83 3.09 -3.41
CA ASN A 42 -4.97 3.76 -2.79
C ASN A 42 -4.52 4.97 -1.95
N ARG A 43 -3.38 4.82 -1.29
CA ARG A 43 -2.77 5.87 -0.47
C ARG A 43 -2.27 7.05 -1.31
N PHE A 44 -1.75 6.81 -2.52
CA PHE A 44 -1.37 7.85 -3.49
C PHE A 44 -2.56 8.44 -4.25
N ARG A 45 -3.64 7.68 -4.45
CA ARG A 45 -4.86 8.15 -5.10
C ARG A 45 -5.65 9.15 -4.28
N ARG A 46 -5.56 9.08 -2.95
CA ARG A 46 -6.17 10.08 -2.07
C ARG A 46 -5.41 11.39 -2.24
N PRO A 47 -6.06 12.51 -2.65
CA PRO A 47 -5.41 13.81 -2.72
C PRO A 47 -5.10 14.35 -1.32
N THR A 48 -4.09 15.20 -1.20
CA THR A 48 -3.71 15.91 0.04
C THR A 48 -4.83 16.83 0.55
N ASP A 49 -5.72 17.29 -0.34
CA ASP A 49 -6.72 18.33 -0.04
C ASP A 49 -8.09 17.82 0.46
N THR A 50 -8.22 16.53 0.80
CA THR A 50 -9.46 16.02 1.41
C THR A 50 -9.58 16.45 2.88
N PRO A 51 -10.75 16.91 3.37
CA PRO A 51 -10.91 17.53 4.69
C PRO A 51 -10.50 16.61 5.86
N VAL A 52 -10.73 15.30 5.72
CA VAL A 52 -10.30 14.28 6.69
C VAL A 52 -8.78 14.27 6.88
N ARG A 53 -8.03 14.59 5.82
CA ARG A 53 -6.57 14.55 5.79
C ARG A 53 -5.93 15.79 6.41
N ARG A 54 -6.59 16.96 6.41
CA ARG A 54 -6.13 18.16 7.12
C ARG A 54 -6.05 17.92 8.64
N CYS A 55 -6.94 17.11 9.20
CA CYS A 55 -6.94 16.76 10.63
C CYS A 55 -5.72 15.92 11.04
N ASP A 56 -5.27 15.00 10.17
CA ASP A 56 -4.10 14.16 10.45
C ASP A 56 -2.76 14.92 10.40
N TYR A 57 -2.65 15.97 9.55
CA TYR A 57 -1.43 16.80 9.46
C TYR A 57 -1.30 17.82 10.60
N ARG A 58 -2.41 18.30 11.17
CA ARG A 58 -2.41 19.41 12.15
C ARG A 58 -2.41 18.99 13.61
N THR A 59 -2.64 17.72 13.91
CA THR A 59 -2.80 17.26 15.30
C THR A 59 -1.47 16.75 15.85
N GLU A 60 -0.51 17.65 16.06
CA GLU A 60 0.55 17.40 17.02
C GLU A 60 -0.08 17.45 18.42
N VAL A 61 -0.39 16.27 18.98
CA VAL A 61 -0.90 16.19 20.35
C VAL A 61 0.21 16.64 21.30
N GLN A 62 0.07 17.83 21.90
CA GLN A 62 1.00 18.28 22.94
C GLN A 62 0.94 17.33 24.13
N GLY A 63 2.09 16.74 24.48
CA GLY A 63 2.21 15.80 25.60
C GLY A 63 3.51 14.99 25.56
N ARG A 64 3.87 14.39 26.70
CA ARG A 64 5.04 13.49 26.75
C ARG A 64 4.74 12.20 25.99
N ARG A 65 5.54 11.92 24.97
CA ARG A 65 5.46 10.71 24.16
C ARG A 65 5.79 9.47 25.01
N GLY A 66 4.98 8.42 24.92
CA GLY A 66 5.25 7.15 25.58
C GLY A 66 6.50 6.42 25.03
N ARG A 67 6.99 5.41 25.75
CA ARG A 67 8.09 4.53 25.29
C ARG A 67 7.60 3.60 24.17
N GLY A 68 8.39 3.48 23.09
CA GLY A 68 8.10 2.58 21.97
C GLY A 68 8.45 3.18 20.61
N ARG A 69 8.24 2.40 19.54
CA ARG A 69 8.50 2.86 18.17
C ARG A 69 7.52 4.00 17.81
N PRO A 70 8.02 5.13 17.31
CA PRO A 70 7.20 6.15 16.67
C PRO A 70 6.18 5.57 15.70
N ARG A 71 4.91 5.99 15.80
CA ARG A 71 3.97 5.84 14.68
C ARG A 71 4.56 6.55 13.47
N LYS A 72 4.66 5.83 12.34
CA LYS A 72 5.07 6.45 11.08
C LYS A 72 4.01 7.48 10.70
N THR A 73 4.43 8.71 10.41
CA THR A 73 3.50 9.71 9.90
C THR A 73 3.10 9.36 8.47
N LEU A 74 1.98 9.94 8.03
CA LEU A 74 1.57 9.83 6.63
C LEU A 74 2.66 10.40 5.71
N GLU A 75 3.28 11.51 6.07
CA GLU A 75 4.38 12.08 5.27
C GLU A 75 5.57 11.12 5.13
N GLU A 76 6.06 10.56 6.24
CA GLU A 76 7.17 9.60 6.22
C GLU A 76 6.87 8.36 5.37
N THR A 77 5.62 7.90 5.41
CA THR A 77 5.21 6.73 4.63
C THR A 77 4.99 7.09 3.16
N LEU A 78 4.63 8.35 2.82
CA LEU A 78 4.54 8.83 1.43
C LEU A 78 5.93 8.97 0.82
N ARG A 79 6.86 9.61 1.55
CA ARG A 79 8.26 9.77 1.12
C ARG A 79 8.91 8.43 0.78
N LYS A 80 8.80 7.44 1.67
CA LYS A 80 9.28 6.06 1.42
C LYS A 80 8.55 5.37 0.27
N GLY A 81 7.31 5.78 -0.01
CA GLY A 81 6.54 5.27 -1.14
C GLY A 81 7.04 5.81 -2.47
N LEU A 82 7.33 7.11 -2.51
CA LEU A 82 7.86 7.80 -3.68
C LEU A 82 9.27 7.28 -4.02
N GLU A 83 10.11 7.13 -3.00
CA GLU A 83 11.46 6.57 -3.13
C GLU A 83 11.45 5.15 -3.69
N TYR A 84 10.53 4.28 -3.24
CA TYR A 84 10.44 2.92 -3.78
C TYR A 84 10.01 2.86 -5.25
N LEU A 85 9.21 3.84 -5.71
CA LEU A 85 8.70 3.88 -7.08
C LEU A 85 9.53 4.79 -8.00
N ASP A 86 10.65 5.33 -7.50
CA ASP A 86 11.46 6.35 -8.16
C ASP A 86 10.61 7.52 -8.73
N LEU A 87 9.61 7.95 -7.96
CA LEU A 87 8.67 9.01 -8.35
C LEU A 87 9.12 10.37 -7.80
N THR A 88 9.30 11.33 -8.70
CA THR A 88 9.61 12.73 -8.35
C THR A 88 8.32 13.52 -8.13
N GLU A 89 8.35 14.46 -7.17
CA GLU A 89 7.21 15.32 -6.80
C GLU A 89 6.69 16.15 -7.99
N ASP A 90 7.57 16.50 -8.93
CA ASP A 90 7.25 17.23 -10.17
C ASP A 90 6.28 16.46 -11.08
N MET A 91 6.27 15.12 -11.01
CA MET A 91 5.36 14.28 -11.78
C MET A 91 3.90 14.31 -11.30
N THR A 92 3.62 14.97 -10.17
CA THR A 92 2.24 15.17 -9.68
C THR A 92 1.43 16.12 -10.55
N GLN A 93 2.08 16.93 -11.41
CA GLN A 93 1.42 17.84 -12.34
C GLN A 93 0.68 17.09 -13.46
N ASN A 94 1.21 15.95 -13.93
CA ASN A 94 0.56 15.13 -14.95
C ASN A 94 -0.26 14.00 -14.32
N ARG A 95 -1.58 14.24 -14.16
CA ARG A 95 -2.50 13.30 -13.52
C ARG A 95 -2.62 11.95 -14.23
N ALA A 96 -2.45 11.92 -15.55
CA ALA A 96 -2.51 10.67 -16.32
C ALA A 96 -1.25 9.84 -16.08
N GLN A 97 -0.07 10.45 -16.21
CA GLN A 97 1.22 9.82 -15.93
C GLN A 97 1.33 9.35 -14.48
N TRP A 98 0.83 10.15 -13.53
CA TRP A 98 0.73 9.77 -12.12
C TRP A 98 -0.12 8.51 -11.94
N ARG A 99 -1.35 8.49 -12.50
CA ARG A 99 -2.25 7.33 -12.40
C ARG A 99 -1.64 6.08 -13.00
N SER A 100 -1.02 6.15 -14.17
CA SER A 100 -0.41 5.00 -14.82
C SER A 100 0.76 4.42 -14.02
N ARG A 101 1.55 5.26 -13.35
CA ARG A 101 2.72 4.82 -12.57
C ARG A 101 2.36 4.23 -11.21
N ILE A 102 1.30 4.71 -10.57
CA ILE A 102 0.85 4.16 -9.28
C ILE A 102 -0.11 2.98 -9.45
N HIS A 103 -0.58 2.71 -10.67
CA HIS A 103 -1.59 1.69 -10.89
C HIS A 103 -1.06 0.29 -10.63
N ILE A 104 -1.78 -0.45 -9.79
CA ILE A 104 -1.55 -1.85 -9.53
C ILE A 104 -2.84 -2.59 -9.83
N ALA A 105 -2.73 -3.76 -10.48
CA ALA A 105 -3.89 -4.56 -10.85
C ALA A 105 -4.79 -4.80 -9.63
N ASP A 106 -6.10 -4.70 -9.83
CA ASP A 106 -7.06 -4.93 -8.75
C ASP A 106 -6.98 -6.39 -8.28
N PRO A 107 -6.89 -6.64 -6.96
CA PRO A 107 -7.08 -7.99 -6.45
C PRO A 107 -8.53 -8.39 -6.72
N THR A 108 -8.75 -9.42 -7.53
CA THR A 108 -10.09 -9.94 -7.86
C THR A 108 -10.64 -10.80 -6.73
#